data_AF-A0A3M7H3J7-F1
#
_entry.id   AF-A0A3M7H3J7-F1
#
_cell.length_a   1.000
_cell.length_b   1.000
_cell.length_c   1.000
_cell.angle_alpha   90.00
_cell.angle_beta   90.00
_cell.angle_gamma   90.00
#
_symmetry.space_group_name_H-M   'P 1'
#
loop_
_entity.id
_entity.type
_entity.pdbx_description
1 polymer ?
#
loop_
_entity_poly.entity_id
_entity_poly.type
_entity_poly.pdbx_seq_one_letter_code
_entity_poly.pdbx_strand_id
1 'polypeptide(L)'
;MGIPRLLTRLKDAGVAPFKELGRSDQAPHTIAIIDGPSFAHYVLYTLQIRPQTRYGLEPNITYAQCAAEAVRLLRMLEEHGFKIAEIFFDGALPASKRDVRLQRLAAYAAKLTIYKRIYDDKLLIAGAQDVWNIPELRRARNDLAPPPFLVSAVLEGLLETTCDFREKVFVVPDEADRYCVAAARASLSTSQNDMGVAIFANDSDLFVFDAGERTRVIPLNDLAVREHDEATSLSGCEIWPAQLAKSLELPNLIELAWHMEQHSTLSMRECRARMNAEQKLSNDEFTVFAAQYQLTDQPHILEKLQHDDEERILFASLDARIAELIQQVIPVQADSPANTDEVDMFLPFLFEDPARTSAWRIGSSVRKLSYEVLLHAAGRNKTTVVEYKRAAEHVSASRLQDWEPETLPTRLIECGAAIRGYGDTSFGQERSDRSDRNRWLRLIAQMLMSDFAHEGWSFPAPRDLVSVVLGKPCRFWTLLHLSAQYQAMFYSLRMLNQILAYIQKAFGNELEDKGFKQGLLESIDQLADMPKIEVLLEPTLTTREDEDRWSMVVESILSALDPDWRPPEEQEKRPNGKKRRRREIDRKDKRATGERQSKEHKLLATNPFAALEAD
;
A
#
# COMPACT_ATOMS: atom_id res chain seq x y z
N MET A 1 1.41 -0.59 -16.84
CA MET A 1 0.18 -1.37 -16.58
C MET A 1 -0.58 -1.44 -17.91
N GLY A 2 -1.51 -2.38 -18.05
CA GLY A 2 -2.23 -2.62 -19.30
C GLY A 2 -1.46 -3.41 -20.37
N ILE A 3 -1.89 -3.26 -21.63
CA ILE A 3 -1.33 -3.94 -22.82
C ILE A 3 0.20 -3.75 -22.95
N PRO A 4 0.99 -4.86 -22.95
CA PRO A 4 2.44 -4.80 -22.97
C PRO A 4 3.02 -3.94 -24.11
N ARG A 5 3.92 -3.00 -23.79
CA ARG A 5 4.66 -2.16 -24.77
C ARG A 5 3.77 -1.36 -25.74
N LEU A 6 2.48 -1.16 -25.45
CA LEU A 6 1.57 -0.46 -26.36
C LEU A 6 2.07 0.96 -26.69
N LEU A 7 2.38 1.77 -25.67
CA LEU A 7 2.91 3.13 -25.85
C LEU A 7 4.17 3.15 -26.73
N THR A 8 5.13 2.27 -26.46
CA THR A 8 6.37 2.18 -27.25
C THR A 8 6.06 1.89 -28.71
N ARG A 9 5.16 0.94 -28.98
CA ARG A 9 4.75 0.58 -30.35
C ARG A 9 3.99 1.72 -31.06
N LEU A 10 3.22 2.52 -30.32
CA LEU A 10 2.56 3.72 -30.86
C LEU A 10 3.58 4.84 -31.17
N LYS A 11 4.59 5.03 -30.31
CA LYS A 11 5.69 5.97 -30.57
C LYS A 11 6.50 5.57 -31.80
N ASP A 12 6.88 4.30 -31.91
CA ASP A 12 7.64 3.76 -33.05
C ASP A 12 6.87 3.90 -34.37
N ALA A 13 5.54 3.84 -34.31
CA ALA A 13 4.66 4.08 -35.46
C ALA A 13 4.45 5.57 -35.78
N GLY A 14 4.98 6.49 -34.96
CA GLY A 14 4.84 7.94 -35.16
C GLY A 14 3.44 8.49 -34.83
N VAL A 15 2.61 7.74 -34.13
CA VAL A 15 1.22 8.12 -33.80
C VAL A 15 1.03 8.63 -32.36
N ALA A 16 2.12 8.71 -31.60
CA ALA A 16 2.18 9.30 -30.26
C ALA A 16 3.27 10.38 -30.21
N PRO A 17 3.08 11.54 -30.89
CA PRO A 17 4.11 12.56 -31.02
C PRO A 17 4.44 13.20 -29.66
N PHE A 18 5.72 13.52 -29.45
CA PHE A 18 6.17 14.34 -28.33
C PHE A 18 6.11 15.81 -28.73
N LYS A 19 5.32 16.63 -28.02
CA LYS A 19 5.12 18.04 -28.35
C LYS A 19 4.93 18.91 -27.11
N GLU A 20 4.94 20.22 -27.31
CA GLU A 20 4.56 21.19 -26.30
C GLU A 20 3.05 21.04 -26.00
N LEU A 21 2.74 20.91 -24.70
CA LEU A 21 1.40 20.73 -24.18
C LEU A 21 0.81 22.04 -23.65
N GLY A 22 1.66 22.93 -23.11
CA GLY A 22 1.28 24.24 -22.60
C GLY A 22 2.48 25.04 -22.10
N ARG A 23 2.29 26.35 -21.90
CA ARG A 23 3.30 27.28 -21.38
C ARG A 23 2.87 27.85 -20.03
N SER A 24 3.84 28.26 -19.21
CA SER A 24 3.57 28.94 -17.95
C SER A 24 2.71 30.18 -18.16
N ASP A 25 1.79 30.40 -17.23
CA ASP A 25 0.84 31.53 -17.21
C ASP A 25 -0.13 31.56 -18.39
N GLN A 26 -0.21 30.47 -19.16
CA GLN A 26 -1.20 30.33 -20.21
C GLN A 26 -2.59 30.16 -19.60
N ALA A 27 -3.58 30.87 -20.14
CA ALA A 27 -4.96 30.71 -19.74
C ALA A 27 -5.41 29.24 -19.87
N PRO A 28 -6.31 28.75 -18.99
CA PRO A 28 -6.82 27.39 -19.07
C PRO A 28 -7.41 27.09 -20.46
N HIS A 29 -6.90 26.07 -21.12
CA HIS A 29 -7.28 25.70 -22.49
C HIS A 29 -7.62 24.21 -22.63
N THR A 30 -7.38 23.40 -21.60
CA THR A 30 -7.68 21.97 -21.60
C THR A 30 -8.17 21.54 -20.22
N ILE A 31 -9.24 20.75 -20.19
CA ILE A 31 -9.72 20.10 -18.97
C ILE A 31 -8.83 18.88 -18.69
N ALA A 32 -8.34 18.75 -17.45
CA ALA A 32 -7.50 17.64 -17.03
C ALA A 32 -8.25 16.69 -16.10
N ILE A 33 -8.20 15.41 -16.43
CA ILE A 33 -8.69 14.30 -15.62
C ILE A 33 -7.50 13.43 -15.25
N ILE A 34 -7.37 13.08 -13.97
CA ILE A 34 -6.17 12.43 -13.45
C ILE A 34 -6.51 11.01 -12.97
N ASP A 35 -5.79 10.02 -13.49
CA ASP A 35 -5.75 8.66 -12.94
C ASP A 35 -4.85 8.67 -11.68
N GLY A 36 -5.48 8.62 -10.51
CA GLY A 36 -4.87 8.76 -9.19
C GLY A 36 -3.78 7.72 -8.89
N PRO A 37 -4.02 6.40 -9.06
CA PRO A 37 -3.00 5.36 -8.91
C PRO A 37 -1.77 5.59 -9.78
N SER A 38 -1.96 5.83 -11.09
CA SER A 38 -0.84 6.14 -11.99
C SER A 38 -0.11 7.42 -11.57
N PHE A 39 -0.86 8.43 -11.15
CA PHE A 39 -0.33 9.71 -10.67
C PHE A 39 0.52 9.53 -9.41
N ALA A 40 0.05 8.81 -8.40
CA ALA A 40 0.81 8.55 -7.18
C ALA A 40 2.15 7.83 -7.46
N HIS A 41 2.16 6.88 -8.40
CA HIS A 41 3.41 6.26 -8.85
C HIS A 41 4.33 7.23 -9.59
N TYR A 42 3.77 8.13 -10.40
CA TYR A 42 4.55 9.19 -11.04
C TYR A 42 5.14 10.18 -10.01
N VAL A 43 4.39 10.56 -8.98
CA VAL A 43 4.88 11.36 -7.84
C VAL A 43 6.11 10.70 -7.19
N LEU A 44 6.04 9.39 -6.92
CA LEU A 44 7.19 8.68 -6.37
C LEU A 44 8.38 8.72 -7.34
N TYR A 45 8.14 8.49 -8.62
CA TYR A 45 9.18 8.54 -9.65
C TYR A 45 9.88 9.91 -9.70
N THR A 46 9.14 11.02 -9.68
CA THR A 46 9.73 12.38 -9.70
C THR A 46 10.59 12.65 -8.46
N LEU A 47 10.23 12.10 -7.29
CA LEU A 47 11.04 12.19 -6.08
C LEU A 47 12.30 11.33 -6.15
N GLN A 48 12.22 10.15 -6.76
CA GLN A 48 13.34 9.20 -6.89
C GLN A 48 14.45 9.69 -7.83
N ILE A 49 14.10 10.48 -8.86
CA ILE A 49 15.08 11.03 -9.80
C ILE A 49 15.86 12.22 -9.21
N ARG A 50 15.37 12.86 -8.16
CA ARG A 50 16.08 13.96 -7.48
C ARG A 50 17.33 13.43 -6.77
N PRO A 51 18.43 14.20 -6.72
CA PRO A 51 19.58 13.84 -5.90
C PRO A 51 19.14 13.71 -4.43
N GLN A 52 19.29 12.52 -3.87
CA GLN A 52 19.00 12.25 -2.47
C GLN A 52 20.21 11.57 -1.81
N THR A 53 20.51 11.98 -0.58
CA THR A 53 21.42 11.24 0.29
C THR A 53 20.76 9.93 0.69
N ARG A 54 21.44 8.81 0.45
CA ARG A 54 20.89 7.45 0.62
C ARG A 54 21.53 6.81 1.85
N TYR A 55 20.73 6.61 2.88
CA TYR A 55 21.17 5.99 4.12
C TYR A 55 20.07 5.04 4.59
N GLY A 56 20.33 3.73 4.57
CA GLY A 56 19.36 2.72 5.02
C GLY A 56 18.78 1.86 3.89
N LEU A 57 18.08 0.81 4.33
CA LEU A 57 17.53 -0.24 3.48
C LEU A 57 16.29 0.21 2.70
N GLU A 58 15.51 1.14 3.25
CA GLU A 58 14.30 1.69 2.64
C GLU A 58 14.63 2.87 1.71
N PRO A 59 13.73 3.22 0.77
CA PRO A 59 13.78 4.50 0.08
C PRO A 59 13.71 5.67 1.08
N ASN A 60 14.54 6.69 0.91
CA ASN A 60 14.56 7.89 1.76
C ASN A 60 13.45 8.90 1.40
N ILE A 61 12.33 8.41 0.88
CA ILE A 61 11.18 9.21 0.45
C ILE A 61 10.07 8.99 1.47
N THR A 62 9.64 10.06 2.12
CA THR A 62 8.57 10.00 3.12
C THR A 62 7.20 10.15 2.47
N TYR A 63 6.16 9.70 3.17
CA TYR A 63 4.78 9.83 2.70
C TYR A 63 4.36 11.31 2.61
N ALA A 64 4.82 12.18 3.53
CA ALA A 64 4.56 13.61 3.46
C ALA A 64 5.23 14.26 2.24
N GLN A 65 6.43 13.82 1.86
CA GLN A 65 7.07 14.27 0.63
C GLN A 65 6.24 13.87 -0.60
N CYS A 66 5.67 12.67 -0.62
CA CYS A 66 4.78 12.24 -1.71
C CYS A 66 3.52 13.12 -1.79
N ALA A 67 2.82 13.36 -0.68
CA ALA A 67 1.63 14.20 -0.69
C ALA A 67 1.92 15.65 -1.12
N ALA A 68 2.99 16.25 -0.58
CA ALA A 68 3.39 17.61 -0.96
C ALA A 68 3.78 17.72 -2.44
N GLU A 69 4.50 16.71 -2.95
CA GLU A 69 4.87 16.65 -4.36
C GLU A 69 3.66 16.43 -5.28
N ALA A 70 2.65 15.67 -4.85
CA ALA A 70 1.39 15.51 -5.57
C ALA A 70 0.70 16.86 -5.79
N VAL A 71 0.53 17.64 -4.73
CA VAL A 71 -0.07 18.99 -4.80
C VAL A 71 0.77 19.91 -5.71
N ARG A 72 2.11 19.86 -5.58
CA ARG A 72 3.02 20.65 -6.41
C ARG A 72 2.89 20.30 -7.90
N LEU A 73 2.76 19.02 -8.24
CA LEU A 73 2.62 18.57 -9.62
C LEU A 73 1.26 18.94 -10.22
N LEU A 74 0.16 18.87 -9.45
CA LEU A 74 -1.15 19.33 -9.92
C LEU A 74 -1.15 20.85 -10.18
N ARG A 75 -0.55 21.64 -9.29
CA ARG A 75 -0.38 23.09 -9.50
C ARG A 75 0.48 23.39 -10.73
N MET A 76 1.54 22.61 -10.95
CA MET A 76 2.33 22.72 -12.18
C MET A 76 1.47 22.49 -13.42
N LEU A 77 0.54 21.52 -13.43
CA LEU A 77 -0.38 21.37 -14.55
C LEU A 77 -1.29 22.60 -14.72
N GLU A 78 -1.81 23.16 -13.63
CA GLU A 78 -2.65 24.37 -13.68
C GLU A 78 -1.88 25.59 -14.22
N GLU A 79 -0.64 25.79 -13.80
CA GLU A 79 0.27 26.84 -14.29
C GLU A 79 0.55 26.73 -15.80
N HIS A 80 0.44 25.54 -16.38
CA HIS A 80 0.65 25.29 -17.81
C HIS A 80 -0.66 25.20 -18.62
N GLY A 81 -1.75 25.77 -18.08
CA GLY A 81 -3.02 25.94 -18.80
C GLY A 81 -3.96 24.75 -18.76
N PHE A 82 -3.78 23.82 -17.83
CA PHE A 82 -4.76 22.76 -17.56
C PHE A 82 -5.73 23.17 -16.46
N LYS A 83 -7.01 22.85 -16.62
CA LYS A 83 -7.99 22.96 -15.54
C LYS A 83 -8.21 21.58 -14.96
N ILE A 84 -7.63 21.28 -13.79
CA ILE A 84 -7.91 20.01 -13.10
C ILE A 84 -9.40 19.97 -12.78
N ALA A 85 -10.12 19.00 -13.37
CA ALA A 85 -11.53 18.77 -13.11
C ALA A 85 -11.70 17.70 -12.04
N GLU A 86 -11.14 16.51 -12.27
CA GLU A 86 -11.40 15.33 -11.43
C GLU A 86 -10.16 14.44 -11.32
N ILE A 87 -10.02 13.79 -10.17
CA ILE A 87 -8.92 12.90 -9.79
C ILE A 87 -9.54 11.61 -9.25
N PHE A 88 -9.36 10.51 -9.96
CA PHE A 88 -10.01 9.24 -9.64
C PHE A 88 -9.05 8.24 -9.02
N PHE A 89 -9.44 7.63 -7.91
CA PHE A 89 -8.70 6.57 -7.22
C PHE A 89 -9.50 5.27 -7.23
N ASP A 90 -8.81 4.15 -7.43
CA ASP A 90 -9.40 2.81 -7.38
C ASP A 90 -10.09 2.56 -6.04
N GLY A 91 -11.29 1.99 -6.08
CA GLY A 91 -11.95 1.43 -4.90
C GLY A 91 -12.06 -0.09 -4.95
N ALA A 92 -12.25 -0.71 -6.11
CA ALA A 92 -12.18 -2.16 -6.24
C ALA A 92 -11.51 -2.60 -7.54
N LEU A 93 -10.86 -3.75 -7.48
CA LEU A 93 -10.32 -4.38 -8.68
C LEU A 93 -11.22 -5.55 -9.09
N PRO A 94 -11.47 -5.74 -10.39
CA PRO A 94 -12.25 -6.86 -10.89
C PRO A 94 -11.68 -8.23 -10.47
N ALA A 95 -12.56 -9.18 -10.20
CA ALA A 95 -12.20 -10.56 -9.85
C ALA A 95 -11.31 -11.24 -10.91
N SER A 96 -11.45 -10.86 -12.18
CA SER A 96 -10.60 -11.35 -13.29
C SER A 96 -9.11 -11.01 -13.11
N LYS A 97 -8.77 -9.97 -12.33
CA LYS A 97 -7.38 -9.55 -12.06
C LYS A 97 -6.80 -10.19 -10.80
N ARG A 98 -7.48 -11.16 -10.17
CA ARG A 98 -7.00 -11.89 -8.99
C ARG A 98 -5.63 -12.53 -9.21
N ASP A 99 -5.45 -13.26 -10.31
CA ASP A 99 -4.19 -13.94 -10.60
C ASP A 99 -3.04 -12.96 -10.86
N VAL A 100 -3.33 -11.82 -11.50
CA VAL A 100 -2.36 -10.74 -11.72
C VAL A 100 -1.84 -10.20 -10.38
N ARG A 101 -2.69 -10.10 -9.36
CA ARG A 101 -2.27 -9.68 -8.02
C ARG A 101 -1.36 -10.68 -7.34
N LEU A 102 -1.70 -11.97 -7.41
CA LEU A 102 -0.87 -13.03 -6.86
C LEU A 102 0.51 -13.04 -7.52
N GLN A 103 0.56 -12.93 -8.84
CA GLN A 103 1.81 -12.85 -9.61
C GLN A 103 2.63 -11.61 -9.22
N ARG A 104 1.99 -10.44 -9.09
CA ARG A 104 2.66 -9.20 -8.68
C ARG A 104 3.23 -9.30 -7.27
N LEU A 105 2.47 -9.88 -6.33
CA LEU A 105 2.90 -10.06 -4.95
C LEU A 105 4.07 -11.05 -4.84
N ALA A 106 4.03 -12.15 -5.60
CA ALA A 106 5.14 -13.10 -5.70
C ALA A 106 6.40 -12.45 -6.32
N ALA A 107 6.23 -11.65 -7.38
CA ALA A 107 7.34 -10.92 -8.00
C ALA A 107 8.01 -9.93 -7.03
N TYR A 108 7.22 -9.24 -6.20
CA TYR A 108 7.75 -8.36 -5.15
C TYR A 108 8.51 -9.14 -4.07
N ALA A 109 7.99 -10.30 -3.64
CA ALA A 109 8.68 -11.16 -2.69
C ALA A 109 10.05 -11.62 -3.23
N ALA A 110 10.10 -12.09 -4.48
CA ALA A 110 11.33 -12.51 -5.14
C ALA A 110 12.36 -11.37 -5.24
N LYS A 111 11.92 -10.16 -5.64
CA LYS A 111 12.78 -8.97 -5.72
C LYS A 111 13.36 -8.57 -4.36
N LEU A 112 12.56 -8.65 -3.29
CA LEU A 112 13.01 -8.37 -1.93
C LEU A 112 14.08 -9.36 -1.46
N THR A 113 13.93 -10.64 -1.77
CA THR A 113 14.95 -11.67 -1.49
C THR A 113 16.26 -11.40 -2.25
N ILE A 114 16.16 -11.06 -3.55
CA ILE A 114 17.34 -10.69 -4.36
C ILE A 114 18.05 -9.47 -3.77
N TYR A 115 17.27 -8.45 -3.38
CA TYR A 115 17.82 -7.24 -2.75
C TYR A 115 18.56 -7.57 -1.45
N LYS A 116 18.00 -8.42 -0.59
CA LYS A 116 18.67 -8.89 0.63
C LYS A 116 19.98 -9.61 0.34
N ARG A 117 19.97 -10.54 -0.62
CA ARG A 117 21.19 -11.28 -1.00
C ARG A 117 22.29 -10.32 -1.47
N ILE A 118 21.96 -9.39 -2.38
CA ILE A 118 22.91 -8.39 -2.87
C ILE A 118 23.44 -7.53 -1.71
N TYR A 119 22.56 -7.09 -0.81
CA TYR A 119 22.98 -6.30 0.35
C TYR A 119 23.95 -7.08 1.25
N ASP A 120 23.63 -8.31 1.64
CA ASP A 120 24.46 -9.11 2.54
C ASP A 120 25.84 -9.41 1.90
N ASP A 121 25.85 -9.77 0.61
CA ASP A 121 27.09 -10.01 -0.16
C ASP A 121 27.98 -8.76 -0.22
N LYS A 122 27.38 -7.59 -0.48
CA LYS A 122 28.14 -6.34 -0.60
C LYS A 122 28.56 -5.77 0.74
N LEU A 123 27.77 -5.97 1.79
CA LEU A 123 28.09 -5.56 3.15
C LEU A 123 29.37 -6.24 3.64
N LEU A 124 29.55 -7.53 3.31
CA LEU A 124 30.76 -8.30 3.64
C LEU A 124 32.02 -7.74 2.96
N ILE A 125 31.89 -7.12 1.78
CA ILE A 125 33.02 -6.65 0.96
C ILE A 125 33.37 -5.19 1.28
N ALA A 126 32.37 -4.31 1.33
CA ALA A 126 32.57 -2.85 1.39
C ALA A 126 32.38 -2.26 2.80
N GLY A 127 31.85 -3.03 3.75
CA GLY A 127 31.44 -2.48 5.05
C GLY A 127 30.22 -1.57 4.97
N ALA A 128 29.69 -1.18 6.12
CA ALA A 128 28.34 -0.60 6.22
C ALA A 128 28.18 0.83 5.64
N GLN A 129 29.23 1.63 5.57
CA GLN A 129 29.15 3.01 5.04
C GLN A 129 29.30 3.06 3.52
N ASP A 130 30.19 2.24 2.96
CA ASP A 130 30.45 2.23 1.52
C ASP A 130 29.39 1.46 0.73
N VAL A 131 28.65 0.54 1.37
CA VAL A 131 27.65 -0.31 0.69
C VAL A 131 26.56 0.48 -0.03
N TRP A 132 26.18 1.64 0.51
CA TRP A 132 25.07 2.46 -0.01
C TRP A 132 25.39 3.14 -1.35
N ASN A 133 26.68 3.26 -1.69
CA ASN A 133 27.13 3.89 -2.92
C ASN A 133 27.24 2.91 -4.10
N ILE A 134 27.01 1.61 -3.86
CA ILE A 134 27.19 0.55 -4.87
C ILE A 134 26.06 0.59 -5.92
N PRO A 135 26.38 0.70 -7.22
CA PRO A 135 25.38 0.78 -8.30
C PRO A 135 24.43 -0.42 -8.38
N GLU A 136 24.92 -1.63 -8.12
CA GLU A 136 24.10 -2.87 -8.13
C GLU A 136 23.02 -2.82 -7.04
N LEU A 137 23.42 -2.45 -5.81
CA LEU A 137 22.48 -2.33 -4.68
C LEU A 137 21.45 -1.23 -4.96
N ARG A 138 21.90 -0.11 -5.54
CA ARG A 138 21.03 0.98 -5.98
C ARG A 138 19.98 0.53 -6.99
N ARG A 139 20.37 -0.24 -8.00
CA ARG A 139 19.44 -0.79 -9.01
C ARG A 139 18.44 -1.74 -8.35
N ALA A 140 18.93 -2.71 -7.58
CA ALA A 140 18.07 -3.66 -6.88
C ALA A 140 17.07 -2.99 -5.92
N ARG A 141 17.47 -1.91 -5.24
CA ARG A 141 16.57 -1.12 -4.38
C ARG A 141 15.50 -0.38 -5.18
N ASN A 142 15.85 0.20 -6.32
CA ASN A 142 14.91 0.90 -7.19
C ASN A 142 13.91 -0.08 -7.87
N ASP A 143 14.28 -1.35 -8.00
CA ASP A 143 13.41 -2.40 -8.56
C ASP A 143 12.39 -2.95 -7.55
N LEU A 144 12.52 -2.62 -6.26
CA LEU A 144 11.59 -3.04 -5.21
C LEU A 144 10.17 -2.53 -5.46
N ALA A 145 9.21 -3.12 -4.76
CA ALA A 145 7.85 -2.60 -4.73
C ALA A 145 7.85 -1.11 -4.33
N PRO A 146 6.87 -0.31 -4.78
CA PRO A 146 6.62 1.02 -4.23
C PRO A 146 6.31 0.96 -2.72
N PRO A 147 6.49 2.05 -1.96
CA PRO A 147 6.10 2.11 -0.56
C PRO A 147 4.64 1.66 -0.36
N PRO A 148 4.36 0.84 0.67
CA PRO A 148 3.09 0.10 0.81
C PRO A 148 1.85 0.99 0.82
N PHE A 149 1.97 2.20 1.37
CA PHE A 149 0.86 3.14 1.56
C PHE A 149 0.94 4.36 0.65
N LEU A 150 1.71 4.30 -0.44
CA LEU A 150 1.96 5.44 -1.34
C LEU A 150 0.66 6.08 -1.84
N VAL A 151 -0.22 5.27 -2.45
CA VAL A 151 -1.47 5.75 -3.06
C VAL A 151 -2.37 6.36 -1.98
N SER A 152 -2.50 5.68 -0.84
CA SER A 152 -3.31 6.11 0.30
C SER A 152 -2.79 7.40 0.92
N ALA A 153 -1.48 7.59 1.03
CA ALA A 153 -0.87 8.82 1.52
C ALA A 153 -1.11 10.00 0.56
N VAL A 154 -0.97 9.79 -0.75
CA VAL A 154 -1.27 10.82 -1.75
C VAL A 154 -2.76 11.19 -1.71
N LEU A 155 -3.65 10.20 -1.64
CA LEU A 155 -5.09 10.41 -1.49
C LEU A 155 -5.41 11.24 -0.25
N GLU A 156 -4.89 10.84 0.92
CA GLU A 156 -5.12 11.55 2.19
C GLU A 156 -4.61 12.99 2.17
N GLY A 157 -3.45 13.22 1.54
CA GLY A 157 -2.88 14.55 1.35
C GLY A 157 -3.72 15.43 0.42
N LEU A 158 -4.24 14.88 -0.67
CA LEU A 158 -5.15 15.62 -1.56
C LEU A 158 -6.51 15.91 -0.93
N LEU A 159 -6.94 15.07 0.02
CA LEU A 159 -8.15 15.28 0.81
C LEU A 159 -7.95 16.21 2.02
N GLU A 160 -6.76 16.77 2.24
CA GLU A 160 -6.57 17.76 3.30
C GLU A 160 -7.50 18.96 3.11
N THR A 161 -8.00 19.53 4.22
CA THR A 161 -8.94 20.67 4.17
C THR A 161 -8.31 21.93 3.59
N THR A 162 -6.99 22.04 3.66
CA THR A 162 -6.19 23.14 3.09
C THR A 162 -5.81 22.91 1.63
N CYS A 163 -6.19 21.78 1.04
CA CYS A 163 -5.85 21.42 -0.33
C CYS A 163 -6.96 21.84 -1.30
N ASP A 164 -6.59 22.65 -2.30
CA ASP A 164 -7.51 23.18 -3.33
C ASP A 164 -8.11 22.08 -4.24
N PHE A 165 -7.58 20.86 -4.17
CA PHE A 165 -8.01 19.72 -4.98
C PHE A 165 -9.01 18.80 -4.26
N ARG A 166 -9.30 19.02 -2.97
CA ARG A 166 -10.13 18.11 -2.14
C ARG A 166 -11.49 17.78 -2.75
N GLU A 167 -12.17 18.77 -3.33
CA GLU A 167 -13.49 18.60 -3.94
C GLU A 167 -13.44 17.87 -5.29
N LYS A 168 -12.25 17.77 -5.89
CA LYS A 168 -12.01 17.12 -7.18
C LYS A 168 -11.59 15.66 -7.05
N VAL A 169 -11.46 15.15 -5.82
CA VAL A 169 -10.99 13.79 -5.54
C VAL A 169 -12.16 12.83 -5.35
N PHE A 170 -12.09 11.71 -6.05
CA PHE A 170 -13.08 10.64 -6.02
C PHE A 170 -12.39 9.29 -5.80
N VAL A 171 -12.90 8.49 -4.87
CA VAL A 171 -12.63 7.05 -4.81
C VAL A 171 -13.85 6.36 -5.40
N VAL A 172 -13.64 5.52 -6.41
CA VAL A 172 -14.72 4.95 -7.22
C VAL A 172 -14.88 3.45 -6.95
N PRO A 173 -16.08 2.87 -7.08
CA PRO A 173 -16.33 1.45 -6.78
C PRO A 173 -15.82 0.49 -7.88
N ASP A 174 -14.87 0.88 -8.71
CA ASP A 174 -14.22 0.03 -9.71
C ASP A 174 -12.81 0.60 -9.95
N GLU A 175 -12.18 0.23 -11.05
CA GLU A 175 -10.94 0.83 -11.52
C GLU A 175 -11.13 2.28 -11.96
N ALA A 176 -10.17 3.14 -11.63
CA ALA A 176 -10.20 4.57 -11.92
C ALA A 176 -10.20 4.89 -13.42
N ASP A 177 -9.66 4.01 -14.26
CA ASP A 177 -9.53 4.18 -15.71
C ASP A 177 -10.90 4.40 -16.40
N ARG A 178 -11.89 3.56 -16.08
CA ARG A 178 -13.25 3.67 -16.63
C ARG A 178 -13.93 4.97 -16.23
N TYR A 179 -13.71 5.41 -15.00
CA TYR A 179 -14.25 6.69 -14.51
C TYR A 179 -13.55 7.88 -15.16
N CYS A 180 -12.25 7.79 -15.44
CA CYS A 180 -11.55 8.81 -16.22
C CYS A 180 -12.18 8.98 -17.62
N VAL A 181 -12.54 7.88 -18.28
CA VAL A 181 -13.20 7.88 -19.59
C VAL A 181 -14.63 8.42 -19.49
N ALA A 182 -15.39 8.01 -18.48
CA ALA A 182 -16.74 8.49 -18.24
C ALA A 182 -16.77 10.02 -18.01
N ALA A 183 -15.88 10.51 -17.15
CA ALA A 183 -15.67 11.92 -16.87
C ALA A 183 -15.26 12.72 -18.12
N ALA A 184 -14.40 12.16 -18.96
CA ALA A 184 -13.98 12.81 -20.19
C ALA A 184 -15.16 12.99 -21.16
N ARG A 185 -15.97 11.95 -21.34
CA ARG A 185 -17.20 12.01 -22.15
C ARG A 185 -18.20 13.03 -21.61
N ALA A 186 -18.42 13.04 -20.29
CA ALA A 186 -19.31 14.00 -19.63
C ALA A 186 -18.82 15.45 -19.75
N SER A 187 -17.50 15.66 -19.64
CA SER A 187 -16.89 16.99 -19.84
C SER A 187 -17.07 17.49 -21.26
N LEU A 188 -16.96 16.61 -22.27
CA LEU A 188 -17.16 16.99 -23.67
C LEU A 188 -18.60 17.35 -24.00
N SER A 189 -19.59 16.75 -23.34
CA SER A 189 -21.02 17.02 -23.58
C SER A 189 -21.51 18.30 -22.90
N THR A 190 -20.87 18.69 -21.78
CA THR A 190 -21.28 19.84 -20.96
C THR A 190 -20.45 21.11 -21.22
N SER A 191 -19.24 20.98 -21.78
CA SER A 191 -18.33 22.11 -21.97
C SER A 191 -18.85 23.10 -23.02
N GLN A 192 -19.25 24.29 -22.55
CA GLN A 192 -19.60 25.44 -23.39
C GLN A 192 -18.37 26.13 -24.01
N ASN A 193 -17.15 25.84 -23.51
CA ASN A 193 -15.95 26.64 -23.76
C ASN A 193 -15.01 26.08 -24.84
N ASP A 194 -15.46 25.15 -25.68
CA ASP A 194 -14.69 24.48 -26.75
C ASP A 194 -13.34 23.83 -26.30
N MET A 195 -13.08 23.76 -24.99
CA MET A 195 -11.88 23.15 -24.44
C MET A 195 -11.88 21.64 -24.69
N GLY A 196 -10.74 21.12 -25.16
CA GLY A 196 -10.49 19.68 -25.21
C GLY A 196 -10.27 19.09 -23.81
N VAL A 197 -10.21 17.76 -23.74
CA VAL A 197 -9.99 17.01 -22.51
C VAL A 197 -8.67 16.24 -22.59
N ALA A 198 -7.91 16.21 -21.50
CA ALA A 198 -6.71 15.40 -21.34
C ALA A 198 -6.85 14.47 -20.15
N ILE A 199 -6.69 13.17 -20.39
CA ILE A 199 -6.56 12.16 -19.33
C ILE A 199 -5.07 11.93 -19.07
N PHE A 200 -4.62 12.14 -17.84
CA PHE A 200 -3.24 11.88 -17.42
C PHE A 200 -3.16 10.52 -16.73
N ALA A 201 -2.47 9.57 -17.37
CA ALA A 201 -2.36 8.21 -16.86
C ALA A 201 -1.14 7.49 -17.43
N ASN A 202 -0.66 6.44 -16.75
CA ASN A 202 0.39 5.56 -17.26
C ASN A 202 -0.15 4.17 -17.65
N ASP A 203 -1.45 3.92 -17.44
CA ASP A 203 -2.08 2.70 -17.91
C ASP A 203 -2.33 2.79 -19.41
N SER A 204 -1.83 1.79 -20.15
CA SER A 204 -1.98 1.78 -21.60
C SER A 204 -3.36 1.39 -22.06
N ASP A 205 -4.19 0.80 -21.19
CA ASP A 205 -5.57 0.43 -21.54
C ASP A 205 -6.41 1.68 -21.85
N LEU A 206 -6.09 2.83 -21.24
CA LEU A 206 -6.68 4.14 -21.55
C LEU A 206 -6.43 4.61 -22.98
N PHE A 207 -5.40 4.09 -23.68
CA PHE A 207 -5.19 4.41 -25.10
C PHE A 207 -6.18 3.70 -26.03
N VAL A 208 -6.90 2.70 -25.52
CA VAL A 208 -7.83 1.86 -26.29
C VAL A 208 -9.27 2.33 -26.12
N PHE A 209 -9.63 2.82 -24.95
CA PHE A 209 -10.95 3.36 -24.67
C PHE A 209 -11.33 4.48 -25.66
N ASP A 210 -12.58 4.47 -26.08
CA ASP A 210 -13.16 5.61 -26.79
C ASP A 210 -13.55 6.70 -25.77
N ALA A 211 -12.65 7.64 -25.52
CA ALA A 211 -12.91 8.75 -24.62
C ALA A 211 -13.52 9.99 -25.33
N GLY A 212 -13.88 9.89 -26.61
CA GLY A 212 -14.42 10.98 -27.43
C GLY A 212 -13.39 11.68 -28.34
N GLU A 213 -13.86 12.32 -29.42
CA GLU A 213 -13.01 12.89 -30.49
C GLU A 213 -12.05 14.00 -30.06
N ARG A 214 -12.40 14.73 -28.99
CA ARG A 214 -11.61 15.84 -28.43
C ARG A 214 -10.89 15.45 -27.13
N THR A 215 -10.75 14.16 -26.87
CA THR A 215 -10.01 13.65 -25.72
C THR A 215 -8.66 13.11 -26.16
N ARG A 216 -7.62 13.55 -25.47
CA ARG A 216 -6.26 13.00 -25.56
C ARG A 216 -5.88 12.31 -24.26
N VAL A 217 -5.00 11.33 -24.36
CA VAL A 217 -4.36 10.68 -23.21
C VAL A 217 -2.89 11.06 -23.21
N ILE A 218 -2.40 11.52 -22.06
CA ILE A 218 -1.04 12.01 -21.86
C ILE A 218 -0.34 11.09 -20.85
N PRO A 219 0.67 10.30 -21.28
CA PRO A 219 1.48 9.50 -20.39
C PRO A 219 2.23 10.38 -19.38
N LEU A 220 1.96 10.19 -18.10
CA LEU A 220 2.62 10.95 -17.03
C LEU A 220 4.14 10.81 -17.08
N ASN A 221 4.65 9.61 -17.37
CA ASN A 221 6.09 9.34 -17.46
C ASN A 221 6.80 10.04 -18.62
N ASP A 222 6.07 10.60 -19.59
CA ASP A 222 6.64 11.37 -20.70
C ASP A 222 6.62 12.88 -20.45
N LEU A 223 6.09 13.35 -19.32
CA LEU A 223 6.07 14.77 -19.01
C LEU A 223 7.49 15.30 -18.79
N ALA A 224 7.80 16.41 -19.44
CA ALA A 224 9.05 17.13 -19.28
C ALA A 224 8.78 18.63 -19.20
N VAL A 225 9.31 19.28 -18.17
CA VAL A 225 9.32 20.74 -18.05
C VAL A 225 10.62 21.26 -18.66
N ARG A 226 10.53 22.25 -19.55
CA ARG A 226 11.67 22.93 -20.15
C ARG A 226 11.65 24.40 -19.74
N GLU A 227 12.80 24.90 -19.32
CA GLU A 227 12.97 26.32 -19.02
C GLU A 227 13.36 27.08 -20.30
N HIS A 228 12.69 28.19 -20.53
CA HIS A 228 13.06 29.23 -21.49
C HIS A 228 13.35 30.51 -20.72
N ASP A 229 14.08 31.46 -21.33
CA ASP A 229 14.64 32.64 -20.64
C ASP A 229 13.65 33.41 -19.74
N GLU A 230 12.34 33.39 -20.04
CA GLU A 230 11.29 34.06 -19.26
C GLU A 230 10.05 33.20 -18.97
N ALA A 231 10.01 31.92 -19.35
CA ALA A 231 8.82 31.06 -19.21
C ALA A 231 9.19 29.57 -19.14
N THR A 232 8.32 28.76 -18.53
CA THR A 232 8.45 27.30 -18.61
C THR A 232 7.47 26.72 -19.62
N SER A 233 7.89 25.67 -20.31
CA SER A 233 7.01 24.90 -21.21
C SER A 233 6.88 23.47 -20.71
N LEU A 234 5.64 22.99 -20.66
CA LEU A 234 5.35 21.59 -20.39
C LEU A 234 5.24 20.87 -21.72
N SER A 235 6.03 19.83 -21.91
CA SER A 235 6.00 18.96 -23.09
C SER A 235 5.75 17.52 -22.69
N GLY A 236 5.20 16.73 -23.61
CA GLY A 236 4.96 15.31 -23.39
C GLY A 236 4.44 14.63 -24.64
N CYS A 237 4.28 13.31 -24.55
CA CYS A 237 3.57 12.56 -25.57
C CYS A 237 2.06 12.74 -25.41
N GLU A 238 1.33 12.79 -26.52
CA GLU A 238 -0.13 12.73 -26.52
C GLU A 238 -0.64 11.70 -27.51
N ILE A 239 -1.70 11.02 -27.12
CA ILE A 239 -2.41 10.03 -27.94
C ILE A 239 -3.85 10.47 -28.03
N TRP A 240 -4.42 10.43 -29.23
CA TRP A 240 -5.83 10.75 -29.47
C TRP A 240 -6.54 9.48 -29.93
N PRO A 241 -7.11 8.65 -29.03
CA PRO A 241 -7.62 7.33 -29.38
C PRO A 241 -8.62 7.35 -30.55
N ALA A 242 -9.60 8.24 -30.49
CA ALA A 242 -10.63 8.38 -31.54
C ALA A 242 -10.03 8.85 -32.89
N GLN A 243 -9.11 9.82 -32.87
CA GLN A 243 -8.47 10.31 -34.09
C GLN A 243 -7.52 9.26 -34.69
N LEU A 244 -6.85 8.49 -33.83
CA LEU A 244 -5.98 7.38 -34.24
C LEU A 244 -6.82 6.28 -34.91
N ALA A 245 -7.93 5.86 -34.29
CA ALA A 245 -8.86 4.89 -34.90
C ALA A 245 -9.31 5.36 -36.29
N LYS A 246 -9.74 6.62 -36.40
CA LYS A 246 -10.15 7.23 -37.68
C LYS A 246 -9.03 7.25 -38.71
N SER A 247 -7.80 7.61 -38.32
CA SER A 247 -6.63 7.63 -39.21
C SER A 247 -6.23 6.22 -39.69
N LEU A 248 -6.57 5.19 -38.91
CA LEU A 248 -6.36 3.79 -39.24
C LEU A 248 -7.57 3.15 -39.94
N GLU A 249 -8.62 3.92 -40.21
CA GLU A 249 -9.88 3.44 -40.80
C GLU A 249 -10.53 2.31 -39.97
N LEU A 250 -10.36 2.37 -38.65
CA LEU A 250 -10.94 1.43 -37.69
C LEU A 250 -12.12 2.06 -36.95
N PRO A 251 -13.15 1.29 -36.58
CA PRO A 251 -14.26 1.81 -35.77
C PRO A 251 -13.81 2.19 -34.35
N ASN A 252 -12.83 1.48 -33.81
CA ASN A 252 -12.18 1.72 -32.52
C ASN A 252 -10.82 1.00 -32.50
N LEU A 253 -10.07 1.14 -31.40
CA LEU A 253 -8.75 0.52 -31.24
C LEU A 253 -8.79 -0.86 -30.56
N ILE A 254 -9.95 -1.38 -30.19
CA ILE A 254 -10.10 -2.58 -29.36
C ILE A 254 -9.53 -3.83 -30.07
N GLU A 255 -9.88 -4.04 -31.33
CA GLU A 255 -9.39 -5.20 -32.08
C GLU A 255 -7.87 -5.13 -32.31
N LEU A 256 -7.35 -3.94 -32.62
CA LEU A 256 -5.90 -3.72 -32.74
C LEU A 256 -5.18 -4.01 -31.41
N ALA A 257 -5.74 -3.52 -30.31
CA ALA A 257 -5.25 -3.74 -28.96
C ALA A 257 -5.21 -5.23 -28.59
N TRP A 258 -6.26 -5.99 -28.94
CA TRP A 258 -6.30 -7.44 -28.74
C TRP A 258 -5.16 -8.16 -29.46
N HIS A 259 -4.95 -7.90 -30.75
CA HIS A 259 -3.82 -8.49 -31.48
C HIS A 259 -2.46 -8.06 -30.90
N MET A 260 -2.37 -6.84 -30.40
CA MET A 260 -1.16 -6.32 -29.78
C MET A 260 -0.87 -6.98 -28.42
N GLU A 261 -1.90 -7.39 -27.68
CA GLU A 261 -1.78 -8.16 -26.44
C GLU A 261 -1.34 -9.61 -26.74
N GLN A 262 -2.04 -10.28 -27.67
CA GLN A 262 -1.72 -11.66 -28.08
C GLN A 262 -0.33 -11.80 -28.71
N HIS A 263 0.15 -10.74 -29.35
CA HIS A 263 1.44 -10.71 -30.03
C HIS A 263 2.32 -9.56 -29.53
N SER A 264 2.77 -9.67 -28.29
CA SER A 264 3.58 -8.65 -27.59
C SER A 264 4.90 -8.27 -28.29
N THR A 265 5.40 -9.09 -29.21
CA THR A 265 6.64 -8.85 -29.96
C THR A 265 6.44 -8.18 -31.32
N LEU A 266 5.21 -8.17 -31.85
CA LEU A 266 4.93 -7.62 -33.17
C LEU A 266 4.70 -6.10 -33.11
N SER A 267 5.08 -5.43 -34.20
CA SER A 267 4.84 -4.01 -34.42
C SER A 267 3.35 -3.73 -34.70
N MET A 268 2.92 -2.47 -34.49
CA MET A 268 1.53 -2.05 -34.77
C MET A 268 1.14 -2.34 -36.23
N ARG A 269 2.05 -2.12 -37.18
CA ARG A 269 1.82 -2.38 -38.60
C ARG A 269 1.60 -3.87 -38.90
N GLU A 270 2.35 -4.74 -38.25
CA GLU A 270 2.19 -6.20 -38.40
C GLU A 270 0.89 -6.71 -37.77
N CYS A 271 0.52 -6.21 -36.59
CA CYS A 271 -0.77 -6.50 -35.96
C CYS A 271 -1.93 -6.05 -36.87
N ARG A 272 -1.85 -4.85 -37.45
CA ARG A 272 -2.86 -4.35 -38.40
C ARG A 272 -2.94 -5.19 -39.66
N ALA A 273 -1.80 -5.66 -40.20
CA ALA A 273 -1.81 -6.54 -41.37
C ALA A 273 -2.51 -7.87 -41.07
N ARG A 274 -2.39 -8.39 -39.84
CA ARG A 274 -3.08 -9.62 -39.40
C ARG A 274 -4.58 -9.43 -39.27
N MET A 275 -5.03 -8.32 -38.66
CA MET A 275 -6.46 -7.97 -38.59
C MET A 275 -7.13 -8.02 -39.97
N ASN A 276 -6.45 -7.52 -41.00
CA ASN A 276 -6.99 -7.50 -42.37
C ASN A 276 -6.96 -8.88 -43.06
N ALA A 277 -6.08 -9.79 -42.62
CA ALA A 277 -5.89 -11.11 -43.22
C ALA A 277 -6.75 -12.20 -42.54
N GLU A 278 -7.06 -12.03 -41.26
CA GLU A 278 -7.88 -12.94 -40.48
C GLU A 278 -9.38 -12.62 -40.72
N GLN A 279 -10.22 -13.65 -40.90
CA GLN A 279 -11.68 -13.47 -40.93
C GLN A 279 -12.13 -12.93 -39.56
N LYS A 280 -13.12 -12.01 -39.56
CA LYS A 280 -13.70 -11.38 -38.35
C LYS A 280 -13.69 -12.35 -37.17
N LEU A 281 -12.93 -12.02 -36.14
CA LEU A 281 -12.76 -12.81 -34.92
C LEU A 281 -14.11 -12.99 -34.23
N SER A 282 -14.74 -14.14 -34.45
CA SER A 282 -15.83 -14.65 -33.60
C SER A 282 -15.21 -15.57 -32.56
N ASN A 283 -14.40 -15.01 -31.66
CA ASN A 283 -13.77 -15.72 -30.56
C ASN A 283 -14.37 -15.23 -29.23
N ASP A 284 -14.76 -16.16 -28.36
CA ASP A 284 -15.26 -15.87 -27.01
C ASP A 284 -14.24 -15.06 -26.20
N GLU A 285 -12.94 -15.33 -26.36
CA GLU A 285 -11.86 -14.58 -25.68
C GLU A 285 -11.80 -13.11 -26.12
N PHE A 286 -12.03 -12.84 -27.42
CA PHE A 286 -12.08 -11.47 -27.92
C PHE A 286 -13.30 -10.73 -27.35
N THR A 287 -14.46 -11.40 -27.24
CA THR A 287 -15.66 -10.80 -26.65
C THR A 287 -15.41 -10.42 -25.19
N VAL A 288 -14.77 -11.28 -24.40
CA VAL A 288 -14.39 -11.00 -23.01
C VAL A 288 -13.38 -9.84 -22.93
N PHE A 289 -12.39 -9.79 -23.83
CA PHE A 289 -11.45 -8.67 -23.91
C PHE A 289 -12.16 -7.35 -24.25
N ALA A 290 -13.00 -7.34 -25.29
CA ALA A 290 -13.68 -6.16 -25.77
C ALA A 290 -14.68 -5.59 -24.73
N ALA A 291 -15.30 -6.46 -23.94
CA ALA A 291 -16.19 -6.05 -22.85
C ALA A 291 -15.47 -5.21 -21.77
N GLN A 292 -14.15 -5.35 -21.61
CA GLN A 292 -13.38 -4.58 -20.61
C GLN A 292 -13.38 -3.07 -20.92
N TYR A 293 -13.50 -2.71 -22.20
CA TYR A 293 -13.44 -1.33 -22.71
C TYR A 293 -14.82 -0.68 -22.89
N GLN A 294 -15.88 -1.34 -22.45
CA GLN A 294 -17.24 -0.81 -22.50
C GLN A 294 -17.58 -0.16 -21.16
N LEU A 295 -18.14 1.05 -21.22
CA LEU A 295 -18.73 1.69 -20.04
C LEU A 295 -20.19 1.23 -19.93
N THR A 296 -20.57 0.72 -18.76
CA THR A 296 -21.95 0.34 -18.44
C THR A 296 -22.51 1.33 -17.43
N ASP A 297 -22.30 1.09 -16.14
CA ASP A 297 -22.90 1.85 -15.05
C ASP A 297 -22.04 3.05 -14.62
N GLN A 298 -20.77 3.10 -15.04
CA GLN A 298 -19.81 4.10 -14.59
C GLN A 298 -20.29 5.55 -14.79
N PRO A 299 -20.90 5.93 -15.93
CA PRO A 299 -21.44 7.29 -16.10
C PRO A 299 -22.52 7.64 -15.07
N HIS A 300 -23.42 6.70 -14.74
CA HIS A 300 -24.50 6.94 -13.79
C HIS A 300 -23.98 7.01 -12.35
N ILE A 301 -23.05 6.12 -11.99
CA ILE A 301 -22.40 6.14 -10.67
C ILE A 301 -21.59 7.44 -10.50
N LEU A 302 -20.88 7.87 -11.55
CA LEU A 302 -20.14 9.13 -11.52
C LEU A 302 -21.06 10.31 -11.28
N GLU A 303 -22.17 10.40 -12.01
CA GLU A 303 -23.17 11.45 -11.82
C GLU A 303 -23.67 11.47 -10.36
N LYS A 304 -23.96 10.30 -9.77
CA LYS A 304 -24.35 10.20 -8.36
C LYS A 304 -23.27 10.74 -7.41
N LEU A 305 -22.02 10.31 -7.59
CA LEU A 305 -20.89 10.76 -6.76
C LEU A 305 -20.58 12.25 -6.90
N GLN A 306 -20.89 12.86 -8.05
CA GLN A 306 -20.75 14.30 -8.28
C GLN A 306 -21.84 15.13 -7.57
N HIS A 307 -23.02 14.54 -7.33
CA HIS A 307 -24.16 15.21 -6.69
C HIS A 307 -24.26 14.95 -5.18
N ASP A 308 -23.78 13.80 -4.71
CA ASP A 308 -23.82 13.39 -3.31
C ASP A 308 -22.44 13.49 -2.65
N ASP A 309 -22.21 14.63 -2.00
CA ASP A 309 -20.97 14.88 -1.27
C ASP A 309 -20.76 13.92 -0.08
N GLU A 310 -21.83 13.46 0.57
CA GLU A 310 -21.70 12.56 1.72
C GLU A 310 -21.21 11.18 1.29
N GLU A 311 -21.78 10.65 0.21
CA GLU A 311 -21.35 9.38 -0.40
C GLU A 311 -19.92 9.50 -0.95
N ARG A 312 -19.60 10.58 -1.66
CA ARG A 312 -18.25 10.85 -2.17
C ARG A 312 -17.22 10.87 -1.05
N ILE A 313 -17.48 11.62 0.03
CA ILE A 313 -16.58 11.72 1.20
C ILE A 313 -16.45 10.36 1.90
N LEU A 314 -17.53 9.58 1.98
CA LEU A 314 -17.50 8.24 2.55
C LEU A 314 -16.55 7.32 1.78
N PHE A 315 -16.70 7.21 0.46
CA PHE A 315 -15.79 6.42 -0.36
C PHE A 315 -14.36 6.97 -0.32
N ALA A 316 -14.18 8.29 -0.38
CA ALA A 316 -12.88 8.94 -0.33
C ALA A 316 -12.10 8.67 0.96
N SER A 317 -12.79 8.34 2.06
CA SER A 317 -12.15 7.97 3.32
C SER A 317 -11.59 6.55 3.38
N LEU A 318 -11.89 5.71 2.38
CA LEU A 318 -11.49 4.31 2.34
C LEU A 318 -10.16 4.14 1.60
N ASP A 319 -9.28 3.30 2.14
CA ASP A 319 -8.17 2.75 1.38
C ASP A 319 -8.69 1.83 0.28
N ALA A 320 -8.05 1.81 -0.89
CA ALA A 320 -8.47 0.99 -2.04
C ALA A 320 -8.68 -0.49 -1.68
N ARG A 321 -7.87 -1.08 -0.79
CA ARG A 321 -8.03 -2.49 -0.39
C ARG A 321 -9.22 -2.70 0.53
N ILE A 322 -9.56 -1.70 1.34
CA ILE A 322 -10.69 -1.73 2.27
C ILE A 322 -11.99 -1.47 1.51
N ALA A 323 -12.00 -0.51 0.58
CA ALA A 323 -13.10 -0.29 -0.35
C ALA A 323 -13.41 -1.57 -1.14
N GLU A 324 -12.39 -2.27 -1.61
CA GLU A 324 -12.58 -3.50 -2.36
C GLU A 324 -13.15 -4.63 -1.50
N LEU A 325 -12.64 -4.78 -0.27
CA LEU A 325 -13.17 -5.74 0.68
C LEU A 325 -14.66 -5.46 0.96
N ILE A 326 -15.01 -4.19 1.19
CA ILE A 326 -16.39 -3.74 1.39
C ILE A 326 -17.23 -4.11 0.17
N GLN A 327 -16.76 -3.85 -1.04
CA GLN A 327 -17.49 -4.15 -2.27
C GLN A 327 -17.67 -5.64 -2.54
N GLN A 328 -16.70 -6.47 -2.19
CA GLN A 328 -16.85 -7.93 -2.29
C GLN A 328 -17.91 -8.46 -1.30
N VAL A 329 -18.03 -7.85 -0.12
CA VAL A 329 -19.02 -8.23 0.90
C VAL A 329 -20.41 -7.65 0.58
N ILE A 330 -20.45 -6.38 0.19
CA ILE A 330 -21.66 -5.58 -0.08
C ILE A 330 -21.58 -5.09 -1.54
N PRO A 331 -21.99 -5.92 -2.51
CA PRO A 331 -21.90 -5.55 -3.91
C PRO A 331 -22.84 -4.38 -4.21
N VAL A 332 -22.31 -3.32 -4.83
CA VAL A 332 -23.11 -2.19 -5.34
C VAL A 332 -23.95 -2.61 -6.55
N GLN A 333 -23.52 -3.64 -7.29
CA GLN A 333 -24.20 -4.18 -8.46
C GLN A 333 -24.90 -5.50 -8.13
N ALA A 334 -26.22 -5.57 -8.38
CA ALA A 334 -27.07 -6.73 -8.12
C ALA A 334 -26.71 -7.98 -8.95
N ASP A 335 -25.98 -7.82 -10.06
CA ASP A 335 -25.69 -8.89 -11.03
C ASP A 335 -24.30 -9.53 -10.88
N SER A 336 -23.47 -9.06 -9.92
CA SER A 336 -22.27 -9.83 -9.56
C SER A 336 -22.70 -11.09 -8.80
N PRO A 337 -22.21 -12.29 -9.14
CA PRO A 337 -22.61 -13.50 -8.45
C PRO A 337 -22.22 -13.38 -6.98
N ALA A 338 -23.19 -13.03 -6.13
CA ALA A 338 -23.07 -12.88 -4.69
C ALA A 338 -22.75 -14.20 -3.95
N ASN A 339 -22.39 -15.25 -4.69
CA ASN A 339 -22.33 -16.65 -4.29
C ASN A 339 -20.92 -17.19 -4.06
N THR A 340 -19.91 -16.34 -3.91
CA THR A 340 -18.63 -16.83 -3.35
C THR A 340 -18.73 -16.83 -1.84
N ASP A 341 -18.63 -18.02 -1.24
CA ASP A 341 -18.43 -18.19 0.20
C ASP A 341 -17.06 -17.66 0.66
N GLU A 342 -16.21 -17.21 -0.26
CA GLU A 342 -14.89 -16.65 -0.02
C GLU A 342 -14.79 -15.20 -0.54
N VAL A 343 -14.11 -14.35 0.23
CA VAL A 343 -13.77 -12.97 -0.10
C VAL A 343 -12.27 -12.78 0.09
N ASP A 344 -11.60 -12.19 -0.89
CA ASP A 344 -10.14 -12.05 -0.89
C ASP A 344 -9.71 -10.71 -0.26
N MET A 345 -8.71 -10.75 0.62
CA MET A 345 -8.06 -9.55 1.18
C MET A 345 -6.55 -9.57 0.92
N PHE A 346 -6.08 -8.74 0.00
CA PHE A 346 -4.66 -8.62 -0.35
C PHE A 346 -3.98 -7.54 0.49
N LEU A 347 -3.19 -7.94 1.50
CA LEU A 347 -2.50 -6.99 2.34
C LEU A 347 -1.40 -6.22 1.57
N PRO A 348 -1.13 -4.95 1.91
CA PRO A 348 -0.02 -4.19 1.33
C PRO A 348 1.32 -4.92 1.46
N PHE A 349 2.18 -4.81 0.44
CA PHE A 349 3.51 -5.42 0.49
C PHE A 349 4.44 -4.56 1.34
N LEU A 350 4.76 -5.02 2.56
CA LEU A 350 5.66 -4.33 3.46
C LEU A 350 7.13 -4.65 3.15
N PHE A 351 8.02 -3.67 3.32
CA PHE A 351 9.46 -3.90 3.26
C PHE A 351 9.93 -4.54 4.56
N GLU A 352 10.13 -5.85 4.55
CA GLU A 352 10.49 -6.63 5.72
C GLU A 352 11.68 -7.56 5.46
N ASP A 353 12.22 -8.21 6.48
CA ASP A 353 13.23 -9.25 6.29
C ASP A 353 12.60 -10.51 5.67
N PRO A 354 12.94 -10.87 4.40
CA PRO A 354 12.33 -12.02 3.74
C PRO A 354 12.68 -13.36 4.42
N ALA A 355 13.75 -13.41 5.21
CA ALA A 355 14.15 -14.60 5.97
C ALA A 355 13.33 -14.82 7.25
N ARG A 356 12.46 -13.88 7.63
CA ARG A 356 11.58 -13.96 8.79
C ARG A 356 10.13 -14.25 8.38
N THR A 357 9.35 -14.70 9.35
CA THR A 357 7.88 -14.77 9.24
C THR A 357 7.32 -13.41 8.89
N SER A 358 6.20 -13.34 8.16
CA SER A 358 5.65 -12.05 7.74
C SER A 358 5.31 -11.14 8.91
N ALA A 359 5.64 -9.85 8.76
CA ALA A 359 5.29 -8.76 9.64
C ALA A 359 3.76 -8.66 9.85
N TRP A 360 2.97 -9.09 8.87
CA TRP A 360 1.51 -9.19 8.97
C TRP A 360 1.00 -10.23 9.96
N ARG A 361 1.87 -10.99 10.64
CA ARG A 361 1.43 -11.75 11.82
C ARG A 361 1.02 -10.80 12.96
N ILE A 362 1.65 -9.62 13.05
CA ILE A 362 1.22 -8.56 13.95
C ILE A 362 -0.12 -7.98 13.49
N GLY A 363 -0.99 -7.68 14.45
CA GLY A 363 -2.30 -7.06 14.24
C GLY A 363 -3.34 -8.00 13.64
N SER A 364 -3.07 -9.30 13.54
CA SER A 364 -4.02 -10.27 12.95
C SER A 364 -5.33 -10.35 13.71
N SER A 365 -5.32 -10.20 15.04
CA SER A 365 -6.51 -10.16 15.89
C SER A 365 -7.39 -8.95 15.57
N VAL A 366 -6.78 -7.77 15.38
CA VAL A 366 -7.46 -6.52 15.01
C VAL A 366 -8.07 -6.62 13.62
N ARG A 367 -7.33 -7.16 12.64
CA ARG A 367 -7.88 -7.37 11.28
C ARG A 367 -9.00 -8.40 11.27
N LYS A 368 -8.85 -9.51 12.00
CA LYS A 368 -9.92 -10.51 12.15
C LYS A 368 -11.19 -9.86 12.70
N LEU A 369 -11.08 -9.07 13.78
CA LEU A 369 -12.21 -8.32 14.33
C LEU A 369 -12.84 -7.38 13.29
N SER A 370 -12.01 -6.70 12.50
CA SER A 370 -12.49 -5.79 11.44
C SER A 370 -13.30 -6.53 10.38
N TYR A 371 -12.86 -7.72 9.97
CA TYR A 371 -13.59 -8.57 9.02
C TYR A 371 -14.91 -9.08 9.62
N GLU A 372 -14.90 -9.55 10.86
CA GLU A 372 -16.09 -10.03 11.57
C GLU A 372 -17.14 -8.91 11.70
N VAL A 373 -16.73 -7.68 12.03
CA VAL A 373 -17.61 -6.49 12.06
C VAL A 373 -18.29 -6.25 10.71
N LEU A 374 -17.52 -6.26 9.61
CA LEU A 374 -18.04 -6.03 8.27
C LEU A 374 -19.03 -7.14 7.85
N LEU A 375 -18.64 -8.40 8.04
CA LEU A 375 -19.49 -9.55 7.71
C LEU A 375 -20.78 -9.59 8.54
N HIS A 376 -20.69 -9.27 9.83
CA HIS A 376 -21.84 -9.21 10.73
C HIS A 376 -22.85 -8.16 10.27
N ALA A 377 -22.38 -6.93 10.04
CA ALA A 377 -23.24 -5.82 9.62
C ALA A 377 -23.87 -6.06 8.24
N ALA A 378 -23.17 -6.75 7.34
CA ALA A 378 -23.70 -7.13 6.03
C ALA A 378 -24.58 -8.41 6.06
N GLY A 379 -24.77 -9.06 7.21
CA GLY A 379 -25.52 -10.30 7.32
C GLY A 379 -24.86 -11.52 6.66
N ARG A 380 -23.54 -11.46 6.41
CA ARG A 380 -22.75 -12.48 5.68
C ARG A 380 -21.91 -13.36 6.61
N ASN A 381 -22.52 -13.85 7.69
CA ASN A 381 -21.82 -14.57 8.76
C ASN A 381 -21.13 -15.88 8.32
N LYS A 382 -21.51 -16.45 7.18
CA LYS A 382 -20.93 -17.70 6.63
C LYS A 382 -19.78 -17.48 5.66
N THR A 383 -19.51 -16.23 5.29
CA THR A 383 -18.47 -15.88 4.32
C THR A 383 -17.09 -15.95 4.99
N THR A 384 -16.14 -16.57 4.30
CA THR A 384 -14.75 -16.73 4.71
C THR A 384 -13.91 -15.61 4.10
N VAL A 385 -13.11 -14.93 4.91
CA VAL A 385 -12.10 -14.00 4.38
C VAL A 385 -10.78 -14.73 4.19
N VAL A 386 -10.20 -14.59 3.00
CA VAL A 386 -8.90 -15.16 2.63
C VAL A 386 -7.86 -14.05 2.57
N GLU A 387 -7.00 -14.00 3.58
CA GLU A 387 -5.94 -12.99 3.69
C GLU A 387 -4.68 -13.44 2.94
N TYR A 388 -4.28 -12.68 1.91
CA TYR A 388 -3.04 -12.92 1.16
C TYR A 388 -1.93 -12.02 1.65
N LYS A 389 -0.78 -12.63 1.95
CA LYS A 389 0.44 -11.96 2.39
C LYS A 389 1.67 -12.72 1.93
N ARG A 390 2.83 -12.07 2.00
CA ARG A 390 4.12 -12.73 1.73
C ARG A 390 4.35 -13.88 2.71
N ALA A 391 4.90 -14.98 2.22
CA ALA A 391 5.51 -16.04 3.02
C ALA A 391 6.82 -16.51 2.36
N ALA A 392 7.96 -16.12 2.94
CA ALA A 392 9.27 -16.28 2.33
C ALA A 392 9.31 -15.69 0.91
N GLU A 393 9.59 -16.52 -0.11
CA GLU A 393 9.63 -16.16 -1.53
C GLU A 393 8.26 -16.32 -2.24
N HIS A 394 7.24 -16.76 -1.52
CA HIS A 394 5.91 -17.05 -2.06
C HIS A 394 4.82 -16.17 -1.43
N VAL A 395 3.59 -16.37 -1.90
CA VAL A 395 2.38 -15.80 -1.30
C VAL A 395 1.69 -16.90 -0.49
N SER A 396 1.33 -16.58 0.75
CA SER A 396 0.47 -17.42 1.58
C SER A 396 -0.95 -16.86 1.62
N ALA A 397 -1.93 -17.76 1.66
CA ALA A 397 -3.33 -17.46 1.96
C ALA A 397 -3.66 -17.97 3.37
N SER A 398 -4.28 -17.13 4.19
CA SER A 398 -4.81 -17.49 5.51
C SER A 398 -6.33 -17.37 5.50
N ARG A 399 -7.03 -18.49 5.69
CA ARG A 399 -8.50 -18.54 5.73
C ARG A 399 -9.01 -18.24 7.13
N LEU A 400 -9.97 -17.33 7.23
CA LEU A 400 -10.66 -16.97 8.46
C LEU A 400 -12.11 -17.45 8.36
N GLN A 401 -12.32 -18.72 8.73
CA GLN A 401 -13.61 -19.42 8.57
C GLN A 401 -14.39 -19.53 9.90
N ASP A 402 -13.70 -19.53 11.04
CA ASP A 402 -14.31 -19.78 12.35
C ASP A 402 -14.36 -18.49 13.19
N TRP A 403 -15.57 -17.98 13.37
CA TRP A 403 -15.87 -16.93 14.34
C TRP A 403 -17.26 -17.11 14.93
N GLU A 404 -17.43 -16.64 16.16
CA GLU A 404 -18.66 -16.77 16.96
C GLU A 404 -19.36 -15.40 17.01
N PRO A 405 -20.39 -15.17 16.17
CA PRO A 405 -21.07 -13.88 16.10
C PRO A 405 -21.63 -13.40 17.44
N GLU A 406 -21.99 -14.33 18.32
CA GLU A 406 -22.51 -14.05 19.65
C GLU A 406 -21.47 -13.37 20.56
N THR A 407 -20.18 -13.57 20.31
CA THR A 407 -19.08 -12.98 21.09
C THR A 407 -18.56 -11.67 20.51
N LEU A 408 -18.97 -11.32 19.28
CA LEU A 408 -18.49 -10.15 18.56
C LEU A 408 -18.72 -8.84 19.33
N PRO A 409 -19.92 -8.57 19.91
CA PRO A 409 -20.13 -7.35 20.70
C PRO A 409 -19.13 -7.21 21.86
N THR A 410 -18.89 -8.30 22.60
CA THR A 410 -17.96 -8.33 23.73
C THR A 410 -16.53 -8.07 23.26
N ARG A 411 -16.08 -8.77 22.22
CA ARG A 411 -14.72 -8.61 21.66
C ARG A 411 -14.48 -7.19 21.11
N LEU A 412 -15.51 -6.57 20.53
CA LEU A 412 -15.45 -5.20 20.04
C LEU A 412 -15.32 -4.20 21.20
N ILE A 413 -16.11 -4.36 22.27
CA ILE A 413 -16.00 -3.55 23.49
C ILE A 413 -14.63 -3.74 24.15
N GLU A 414 -14.14 -4.98 24.27
CA GLU A 414 -12.82 -5.28 24.82
C GLU A 414 -11.69 -4.64 23.99
N CYS A 415 -11.81 -4.67 22.66
CA CYS A 415 -10.86 -4.00 21.77
C CYS A 415 -10.87 -2.48 21.99
N GLY A 416 -12.06 -1.87 22.03
CA GLY A 416 -12.21 -0.45 22.35
C GLY A 416 -11.63 -0.10 23.73
N ALA A 417 -11.90 -0.91 24.74
CA ALA A 417 -11.35 -0.73 26.09
C ALA A 417 -9.82 -0.88 26.13
N ALA A 418 -9.24 -1.80 25.36
CA ALA A 418 -7.80 -1.94 25.23
C ALA A 418 -7.16 -0.70 24.60
N ILE A 419 -7.72 -0.21 23.49
CA ILE A 419 -7.26 1.03 22.82
C ILE A 419 -7.31 2.22 23.79
N ARG A 420 -8.41 2.35 24.54
CA ARG A 420 -8.58 3.38 25.57
C ARG A 420 -7.52 3.26 26.68
N GLY A 421 -7.38 2.05 27.25
CA GLY A 421 -6.47 1.78 28.35
C GLY A 421 -5.01 2.08 27.99
N TYR A 422 -4.59 1.74 26.78
CA TYR A 422 -3.27 2.10 26.26
C TYR A 422 -3.12 3.62 26.05
N GLY A 423 -4.17 4.30 25.60
CA GLY A 423 -4.19 5.76 25.44
C GLY A 423 -4.07 6.56 26.74
N ASP A 424 -4.62 6.05 27.85
CA ASP A 424 -4.70 6.77 29.13
C ASP A 424 -3.46 6.59 30.04
N THR A 425 -2.54 5.67 29.72
CA THR A 425 -1.29 5.45 30.47
C THR A 425 -0.32 6.64 30.33
N SER A 426 -0.56 7.68 31.12
CA SER A 426 0.18 8.95 31.09
C SER A 426 1.53 8.82 31.80
N PHE A 427 2.63 8.98 31.07
CA PHE A 427 3.95 9.30 31.65
C PHE A 427 4.22 10.79 31.37
N GLY A 428 4.14 11.61 32.42
CA GLY A 428 4.41 13.05 32.35
C GLY A 428 3.19 13.91 32.01
N GLN A 429 2.92 14.91 32.84
CA GLN A 429 1.84 15.88 32.70
C GLN A 429 2.03 16.75 31.45
N GLU A 430 1.44 16.37 30.31
CA GLU A 430 0.86 17.34 29.38
C GLU A 430 -0.48 16.76 28.91
N ARG A 431 -1.53 17.06 29.69
CA ARG A 431 -2.90 16.95 29.19
C ARG A 431 -3.10 18.10 28.20
N SER A 432 -2.81 17.87 26.93
CA SER A 432 -3.44 18.64 25.87
C SER A 432 -3.47 17.82 24.58
N ASP A 433 -4.72 17.58 24.15
CA ASP A 433 -5.17 17.09 22.85
C ASP A 433 -5.22 15.57 22.59
N ARG A 434 -6.42 15.06 22.30
CA ARG A 434 -6.67 13.67 21.86
C ARG A 434 -5.98 13.35 20.52
N SER A 435 -5.66 14.40 19.75
CA SER A 435 -4.99 14.39 18.45
C SER A 435 -3.44 14.31 18.52
N ASP A 436 -2.83 14.22 19.71
CA ASP A 436 -1.37 14.16 19.82
C ASP A 436 -0.80 12.91 19.11
N ARG A 437 -0.02 13.13 18.05
CA ARG A 437 0.73 12.11 17.31
C ARG A 437 1.49 11.17 18.25
N ASN A 438 2.05 11.67 19.34
CA ASN A 438 2.81 10.86 20.29
C ASN A 438 1.95 9.81 21.02
N ARG A 439 0.67 10.10 21.27
CA ARG A 439 -0.29 9.14 21.84
C ARG A 439 -0.43 7.93 20.91
N TRP A 440 -0.60 8.18 19.62
CA TRP A 440 -0.73 7.14 18.61
C TRP A 440 0.54 6.33 18.42
N LEU A 441 1.70 7.01 18.40
CA LEU A 441 3.01 6.35 18.37
C LEU A 441 3.17 5.36 19.53
N ARG A 442 2.81 5.78 20.75
CA ARG A 442 2.84 4.93 21.94
C ARG A 442 1.84 3.77 21.86
N LEU A 443 0.59 4.05 21.50
CA LEU A 443 -0.48 3.05 21.39
C LEU A 443 -0.06 1.91 20.46
N ILE A 444 0.44 2.24 19.27
CA ILE A 444 0.84 1.25 18.27
C ILE A 444 2.03 0.44 18.78
N ALA A 445 3.02 1.09 19.41
CA ALA A 445 4.14 0.39 20.03
C ALA A 445 3.70 -0.56 21.15
N GLN A 446 2.74 -0.14 21.98
CA GLN A 446 2.20 -0.96 23.07
C GLN A 446 1.41 -2.17 22.56
N MET A 447 0.56 -1.99 21.54
CA MET A 447 -0.17 -3.09 20.91
C MET A 447 0.78 -4.06 20.20
N LEU A 448 1.79 -3.54 19.49
CA LEU A 448 2.85 -4.35 18.89
C LEU A 448 3.57 -5.21 19.95
N MET A 449 3.96 -4.62 21.09
CA MET A 449 4.60 -5.38 22.17
C MET A 449 3.64 -6.36 22.85
N SER A 450 2.36 -6.03 22.94
CA SER A 450 1.33 -6.95 23.43
C SER A 450 1.26 -8.21 22.56
N ASP A 451 1.26 -8.05 21.23
CA ASP A 451 1.31 -9.19 20.29
C ASP A 451 2.58 -10.04 20.49
N PHE A 452 3.74 -9.41 20.70
CA PHE A 452 4.98 -10.14 21.02
C PHE A 452 4.84 -10.98 22.29
N ALA A 453 4.25 -10.41 23.35
CA ALA A 453 4.04 -11.10 24.62
C ALA A 453 3.06 -12.29 24.45
N HIS A 454 1.94 -12.06 23.75
CA HIS A 454 0.95 -13.10 23.47
C HIS A 454 1.51 -14.26 22.65
N GLU A 455 2.39 -13.97 21.69
CA GLU A 455 3.04 -14.97 20.83
C GLU A 455 4.27 -15.62 21.50
N GLY A 456 4.65 -15.19 22.70
CA GLY A 456 5.84 -15.68 23.41
C GLY A 456 7.16 -15.32 22.70
N TRP A 457 7.18 -14.25 21.91
CA TRP A 457 8.37 -13.78 21.22
C TRP A 457 9.28 -12.96 22.14
N SER A 458 10.58 -13.00 21.86
CA SER A 458 11.53 -12.11 22.53
C SER A 458 11.27 -10.66 22.10
N PHE A 459 11.13 -9.76 23.08
CA PHE A 459 11.04 -8.33 22.81
C PHE A 459 12.27 -7.80 22.05
N PRO A 460 12.09 -6.82 21.15
CA PRO A 460 13.21 -6.12 20.52
C PRO A 460 14.01 -5.32 21.56
N ALA A 461 15.23 -4.92 21.19
CA ALA A 461 15.99 -4.01 22.04
C ALA A 461 15.26 -2.66 22.17
N PRO A 462 15.21 -2.02 23.35
CA PRO A 462 14.51 -0.74 23.55
C PRO A 462 14.92 0.33 22.53
N ARG A 463 16.22 0.47 22.28
CA ARG A 463 16.78 1.41 21.29
C ARG A 463 16.26 1.17 19.87
N ASP A 464 15.99 -0.08 19.50
CA ASP A 464 15.53 -0.45 18.17
C ASP A 464 14.06 -0.06 18.03
N LEU A 465 13.25 -0.30 19.08
CA LEU A 465 11.85 0.15 19.11
C LEU A 465 11.74 1.68 19.12
N VAL A 466 12.56 2.38 19.92
CA VAL A 466 12.66 3.85 19.88
C VAL A 466 13.01 4.35 18.48
N SER A 467 13.95 3.68 17.80
CA SER A 467 14.33 4.05 16.44
C SER A 467 13.17 3.88 15.44
N VAL A 468 12.40 2.81 15.55
CA VAL A 468 11.20 2.58 14.71
C VAL A 468 10.11 3.61 15.00
N VAL A 469 9.79 3.84 16.28
CA VAL A 469 8.75 4.79 16.69
C VAL A 469 9.06 6.21 16.22
N LEU A 470 10.34 6.59 16.23
CA LEU A 470 10.80 7.90 15.77
C LEU A 470 11.02 7.99 14.24
N GLY A 471 10.78 6.90 13.50
CA GLY A 471 10.95 6.87 12.04
C GLY A 471 12.41 7.01 11.58
N LYS A 472 13.37 6.55 12.37
CA LYS A 472 14.80 6.62 12.00
C LYS A 472 15.12 5.65 10.85
N PRO A 473 16.08 5.98 9.96
CA PRO A 473 16.43 5.12 8.85
C PRO A 473 16.85 3.70 9.26
N CYS A 474 16.23 2.68 8.68
CA CYS A 474 16.53 1.29 8.96
C CYS A 474 17.87 0.87 8.35
N ARG A 475 18.92 0.73 9.17
CA ARG A 475 20.28 0.41 8.70
C ARG A 475 20.56 -1.09 8.55
N PHE A 476 19.71 -1.94 9.13
CA PHE A 476 19.88 -3.40 9.14
C PHE A 476 18.53 -4.10 9.13
N TRP A 477 18.52 -5.35 8.66
CA TRP A 477 17.30 -6.10 8.37
C TRP A 477 16.38 -6.33 9.57
N THR A 478 16.92 -6.48 10.78
CA THR A 478 16.10 -6.67 11.98
C THR A 478 15.32 -5.42 12.35
N LEU A 479 15.91 -4.23 12.16
CA LEU A 479 15.22 -2.95 12.37
C LEU A 479 14.17 -2.71 11.28
N LEU A 480 14.49 -3.04 10.03
CA LEU A 480 13.53 -2.97 8.92
C LEU A 480 12.31 -3.86 9.19
N HIS A 481 12.54 -5.09 9.65
CA HIS A 481 11.45 -6.00 9.99
C HIS A 481 10.60 -5.48 11.15
N LEU A 482 11.21 -4.88 12.18
CA LEU A 482 10.47 -4.25 13.28
C LEU A 482 9.64 -3.04 12.79
N SER A 483 10.19 -2.23 11.88
CA SER A 483 9.45 -1.14 11.21
C SER A 483 8.25 -1.66 10.45
N ALA A 484 8.40 -2.75 9.69
CA ALA A 484 7.29 -3.40 9.00
C ALA A 484 6.22 -3.92 9.96
N GLN A 485 6.63 -4.53 11.09
CA GLN A 485 5.69 -5.00 12.13
C GLN A 485 4.90 -3.85 12.76
N TYR A 486 5.57 -2.72 13.01
CA TYR A 486 4.93 -1.50 13.49
C TYR A 486 3.92 -0.95 12.47
N GLN A 487 4.30 -0.87 11.19
CA GLN A 487 3.41 -0.48 10.09
C GLN A 487 2.22 -1.44 9.94
N ALA A 488 2.41 -2.75 10.14
CA ALA A 488 1.35 -3.74 10.10
C ALA A 488 0.30 -3.53 11.20
N MET A 489 0.74 -3.23 12.43
CA MET A 489 -0.17 -2.88 13.54
C MET A 489 -0.95 -1.60 13.22
N PHE A 490 -0.26 -0.55 12.78
CA PHE A 490 -0.90 0.72 12.39
C PHE A 490 -1.97 0.52 11.31
N TYR A 491 -1.64 -0.18 10.22
CA TYR A 491 -2.59 -0.43 9.15
C TYR A 491 -3.77 -1.31 9.59
N SER A 492 -3.54 -2.24 10.53
CA SER A 492 -4.62 -3.06 11.11
C SER A 492 -5.62 -2.21 11.90
N LEU A 493 -5.15 -1.21 12.67
CA LEU A 493 -6.01 -0.25 13.35
C LEU A 493 -6.75 0.67 12.37
N ARG A 494 -6.07 1.11 11.30
CA ARG A 494 -6.70 1.89 10.23
C ARG A 494 -7.84 1.12 9.56
N MET A 495 -7.63 -0.18 9.31
CA MET A 495 -8.66 -1.05 8.74
C MET A 495 -9.89 -1.13 9.63
N LEU A 496 -9.68 -1.34 10.93
CA LEU A 496 -10.77 -1.31 11.90
C LEU A 496 -11.49 0.04 11.87
N ASN A 497 -10.76 1.15 11.95
CA ASN A 497 -11.35 2.49 11.95
C ASN A 497 -12.21 2.78 10.70
N GLN A 498 -11.67 2.51 9.52
CA GLN A 498 -12.36 2.76 8.25
C GLN A 498 -13.61 1.88 8.08
N ILE A 499 -13.53 0.60 8.47
CA ILE A 499 -14.68 -0.31 8.42
C ILE A 499 -15.76 0.14 9.42
N LEU A 500 -15.39 0.47 10.66
CA LEU A 500 -16.35 0.95 11.65
C LEU A 500 -17.06 2.24 11.18
N ALA A 501 -16.30 3.20 10.65
CA ALA A 501 -16.84 4.45 10.11
C ALA A 501 -17.79 4.21 8.93
N TYR A 502 -17.44 3.28 8.03
CA TYR A 502 -18.30 2.88 6.93
C TYR A 502 -19.60 2.25 7.43
N ILE A 503 -19.52 1.26 8.33
CA ILE A 503 -20.71 0.57 8.87
C ILE A 503 -21.64 1.55 9.61
N GLN A 504 -21.08 2.47 10.39
CA GLN A 504 -21.88 3.47 11.09
C GLN A 504 -22.67 4.37 10.13
N LYS A 505 -22.07 4.75 8.99
CA LYS A 505 -22.75 5.57 7.98
C LYS A 505 -23.73 4.78 7.14
N ALA A 506 -23.35 3.59 6.68
CA ALA A 506 -24.15 2.77 5.78
C ALA A 506 -25.33 2.07 6.49
N PHE A 507 -25.13 1.56 7.71
CA PHE A 507 -26.10 0.72 8.42
C PHE A 507 -26.52 1.26 9.79
N GLY A 508 -26.02 2.41 10.25
CA GLY A 508 -26.17 2.85 11.64
C GLY A 508 -27.62 2.93 12.17
N ASN A 509 -28.59 3.13 11.28
CA ASN A 509 -30.02 3.15 11.59
C ASN A 509 -30.68 1.75 11.59
N GLU A 510 -30.09 0.79 10.88
CA GLU A 510 -30.61 -0.57 10.68
C GLU A 510 -30.04 -1.59 11.69
N LEU A 511 -28.99 -1.22 12.45
CA LEU A 511 -28.40 -2.07 13.47
C LEU A 511 -29.33 -2.25 14.69
N GLU A 512 -29.95 -3.43 14.81
CA GLU A 512 -30.86 -3.79 15.91
C GLU A 512 -30.15 -4.28 17.18
N ASP A 513 -28.97 -4.91 17.05
CA ASP A 513 -28.20 -5.39 18.20
C ASP A 513 -27.57 -4.22 18.97
N LYS A 514 -28.13 -3.94 20.15
CA LYS A 514 -27.69 -2.87 21.04
C LYS A 514 -26.25 -3.05 21.52
N GLY A 515 -25.82 -4.28 21.78
CA GLY A 515 -24.46 -4.57 22.24
C GLY A 515 -23.45 -4.30 21.13
N PHE A 516 -23.74 -4.77 19.92
CA PHE A 516 -22.92 -4.49 18.73
C PHE A 516 -22.83 -2.99 18.46
N LYS A 517 -23.98 -2.29 18.44
CA LYS A 517 -24.03 -0.84 18.21
C LYS A 517 -23.27 -0.05 19.27
N GLN A 518 -23.32 -0.45 20.54
CA GLN A 518 -22.54 0.16 21.60
C GLN A 518 -21.04 -0.04 21.36
N GLY A 519 -20.59 -1.28 21.13
CA GLY A 519 -19.19 -1.58 20.85
C GLY A 519 -18.65 -0.83 19.61
N LEU A 520 -19.48 -0.71 18.57
CA LEU A 520 -19.19 0.05 17.36
C LEU A 520 -18.90 1.52 17.68
N LEU A 521 -19.83 2.21 18.35
CA LEU A 521 -19.71 3.63 18.70
C LEU A 521 -18.55 3.91 19.65
N GLU A 522 -18.35 3.06 20.66
CA GLU A 522 -17.23 3.20 21.59
C GLU A 522 -15.88 3.04 20.90
N SER A 523 -15.77 2.06 19.99
CA SER A 523 -14.55 1.84 19.20
C SER A 523 -14.27 2.99 18.24
N ILE A 524 -15.31 3.56 17.61
CA ILE A 524 -15.19 4.76 16.77
C ILE A 524 -14.66 5.94 17.59
N ASP A 525 -15.19 6.20 18.80
CA ASP A 525 -14.68 7.28 19.66
C ASP A 525 -13.21 7.06 20.05
N GLN A 526 -12.80 5.81 20.29
CA GLN A 526 -11.40 5.51 20.63
C GLN A 526 -10.44 5.65 19.46
N LEU A 527 -10.94 5.38 18.24
CA LEU A 527 -10.17 5.49 17.00
C LEU A 527 -10.29 6.85 16.32
N ALA A 528 -11.13 7.74 16.87
CA ALA A 528 -11.24 9.12 16.44
C ALA A 528 -9.88 9.82 16.49
N ASP A 529 -9.68 10.76 15.58
CA ASP A 529 -8.45 11.56 15.45
C ASP A 529 -7.19 10.73 15.17
N MET A 530 -7.33 9.50 14.68
CA MET A 530 -6.20 8.73 14.17
C MET A 530 -5.45 9.52 13.09
N PRO A 531 -4.14 9.78 13.25
CA PRO A 531 -3.39 10.55 12.28
C PRO A 531 -3.34 9.85 10.94
N LYS A 532 -3.28 10.67 9.89
CA LYS A 532 -3.02 10.25 8.52
C LYS A 532 -1.65 9.57 8.41
N ILE A 533 -1.48 8.79 7.34
CA ILE A 533 -0.25 8.02 7.08
C ILE A 533 0.97 8.95 7.06
N GLU A 534 0.86 10.07 6.36
CA GLU A 534 1.95 11.03 6.23
C GLU A 534 2.31 11.71 7.55
N VAL A 535 1.36 11.88 8.47
CA VAL A 535 1.62 12.52 9.76
C VAL A 535 2.24 11.52 10.73
N LEU A 536 1.67 10.31 10.82
CA LEU A 536 2.13 9.34 11.80
C LEU A 536 3.54 8.83 11.47
N LEU A 537 3.75 8.42 10.22
CA LEU A 537 4.97 7.75 9.77
C LEU A 537 6.09 8.73 9.36
N GLU A 538 5.89 10.04 9.49
CA GLU A 538 6.96 11.01 9.21
C GLU A 538 8.11 10.84 10.21
N PRO A 539 9.38 10.80 9.76
CA PRO A 539 10.51 10.82 10.68
C PRO A 539 10.47 12.04 11.60
N THR A 540 10.60 11.84 12.91
CA THR A 540 10.67 12.95 13.87
C THR A 540 12.09 13.53 13.88
N LEU A 541 12.21 14.84 13.70
CA LEU A 541 13.46 15.55 14.00
C LEU A 541 13.72 15.42 15.50
N THR A 542 14.71 14.61 15.86
CA THR A 542 14.92 14.16 17.23
C THR A 542 16.15 14.82 17.83
N THR A 543 15.95 15.43 18.99
CA THR A 543 17.05 15.78 19.89
C THR A 543 17.41 14.56 20.74
N ARG A 544 18.57 14.60 21.40
CA ARG A 544 18.94 13.56 22.36
C ARG A 544 17.93 13.44 23.51
N GLU A 545 17.34 14.56 23.92
CA GLU A 545 16.32 14.61 24.97
C GLU A 545 15.05 13.87 24.55
N ASP A 546 14.65 13.97 23.27
CA ASP A 546 13.50 13.24 22.73
C ASP A 546 13.74 11.72 22.73
N GLU A 547 14.95 11.29 22.38
CA GLU A 547 15.32 9.88 22.41
C GLU A 547 15.32 9.31 23.83
N ASP A 548 15.85 10.07 24.79
CA ASP A 548 15.84 9.69 26.21
C ASP A 548 14.40 9.62 26.74
N ARG A 549 13.53 10.56 26.34
CA ARG A 549 12.10 10.54 26.65
C ARG A 549 11.42 9.28 26.11
N TRP A 550 11.61 8.96 24.83
CA TRP A 550 11.02 7.78 24.22
C TRP A 550 11.59 6.47 24.74
N SER A 551 12.86 6.46 25.16
CA SER A 551 13.46 5.32 25.85
C SER A 551 12.71 5.00 27.13
N MET A 552 12.44 6.00 27.98
CA MET A 552 11.63 5.81 29.20
C MET A 552 10.22 5.29 28.88
N VAL A 553 9.60 5.77 27.81
CA VAL A 553 8.28 5.30 27.36
C VAL A 553 8.32 3.82 26.98
N VAL A 554 9.30 3.42 26.16
CA VAL A 554 9.46 2.03 25.73
C VAL A 554 9.76 1.11 26.92
N GLU A 555 10.64 1.51 27.82
CA GLU A 555 10.95 0.72 29.03
C GLU A 555 9.73 0.53 29.92
N SER A 556 8.88 1.57 30.04
CA SER A 556 7.61 1.47 30.75
C SER A 556 6.64 0.49 30.09
N ILE A 557 6.55 0.48 28.75
CA ILE A 557 5.71 -0.48 28.01
C ILE A 557 6.18 -1.91 28.30
N LEU A 558 7.48 -2.15 28.18
CA LEU A 558 8.06 -3.49 28.38
C LEU A 558 7.89 -3.97 29.82
N SER A 559 8.11 -3.09 30.81
CA SER A 559 7.94 -3.42 32.22
C SER A 559 6.48 -3.71 32.60
N ALA A 560 5.52 -3.09 31.91
CA ALA A 560 4.09 -3.34 32.12
C ALA A 560 3.63 -4.69 31.54
N LEU A 561 4.23 -5.12 30.43
CA LEU A 561 3.89 -6.38 29.76
C LEU A 561 4.65 -7.58 30.33
N ASP A 562 5.86 -7.37 30.83
CA ASP A 562 6.68 -8.38 31.48
C ASP A 562 7.30 -7.80 32.77
N PRO A 563 6.73 -8.10 33.96
CA PRO A 563 7.24 -7.62 35.25
C PRO A 563 8.67 -8.06 35.57
N ASP A 564 9.16 -9.14 34.93
CA ASP A 564 10.53 -9.64 35.07
C ASP A 564 11.50 -9.02 34.06
N TRP A 565 11.00 -8.23 33.11
CA TRP A 565 11.81 -7.48 32.16
C TRP A 565 12.72 -6.49 32.90
N ARG A 566 13.98 -6.41 32.47
CA ARG A 566 14.98 -5.50 33.04
C ARG A 566 15.80 -4.88 31.92
N PRO A 567 16.16 -3.58 32.02
CA PRO A 567 17.01 -2.92 31.05
C PRO A 567 18.35 -3.65 30.85
N PRO A 568 18.94 -3.62 29.64
CA PRO A 568 20.22 -4.27 29.35
C PRO A 568 21.36 -3.85 30.31
N GLU A 569 21.39 -2.58 30.73
CA GLU A 569 22.41 -2.04 31.65
C GLU A 569 22.36 -2.67 33.06
N GLU A 570 21.20 -3.14 33.50
CA GLU A 570 21.05 -3.86 34.77
C GLU A 570 21.36 -5.35 34.66
N GLN A 571 21.23 -5.92 33.46
CA GLN A 571 21.61 -7.31 33.19
C GLN A 571 23.13 -7.49 33.15
N GLU A 572 23.87 -6.50 32.64
CA GLU A 572 25.34 -6.48 32.66
C GLU A 572 25.93 -6.22 34.06
N LYS A 573 25.21 -5.47 34.93
CA LYS A 573 25.61 -5.22 36.33
C LYS A 573 25.46 -6.43 37.25
N ARG A 574 24.94 -7.57 36.77
CA ARG A 574 25.05 -8.81 37.55
C ARG A 574 26.53 -9.21 37.60
N PRO A 575 27.16 -9.28 38.79
CA PRO A 575 28.47 -9.89 38.86
C PRO A 575 28.33 -11.32 38.36
N ASN A 576 29.33 -11.80 37.63
CA ASN A 576 29.50 -13.16 37.10
C ASN A 576 29.27 -14.32 38.12
N GLY A 577 28.86 -14.02 39.35
CA GLY A 577 28.57 -14.92 40.46
C GLY A 577 27.45 -15.94 40.19
N LYS A 578 26.35 -15.62 39.48
CA LYS A 578 25.29 -16.63 39.24
C LYS A 578 25.71 -17.72 38.23
N LYS A 579 26.47 -17.36 37.18
CA LYS A 579 27.06 -18.33 36.23
C LYS A 579 28.20 -19.14 36.86
N ARG A 580 28.95 -18.53 37.80
CA ARG A 580 29.99 -19.20 38.59
C ARG A 580 29.41 -20.17 39.64
N ARG A 581 28.33 -19.80 40.35
CA ARG A 581 27.65 -20.67 41.33
C ARG A 581 27.03 -21.90 40.68
N ARG A 582 26.42 -21.77 39.49
CA ARG A 582 25.86 -22.91 38.74
C ARG A 582 26.97 -23.86 38.23
N ARG A 583 28.11 -23.32 37.77
CA ARG A 583 29.31 -24.12 37.41
C ARG A 583 30.02 -24.76 38.61
N GLU A 584 29.89 -24.19 39.81
CA GLU A 584 30.51 -24.70 41.03
C GLU A 584 29.67 -25.79 41.70
N ILE A 585 28.34 -25.71 41.57
CA ILE A 585 27.40 -26.79 41.92
C ILE A 585 27.59 -27.97 40.96
N ASP A 586 27.64 -27.74 39.64
CA ASP A 586 27.94 -28.78 38.64
C ASP A 586 29.33 -29.43 38.82
N ARG A 587 30.31 -28.67 39.32
CA ARG A 587 31.66 -29.21 39.63
C ARG A 587 31.71 -30.00 40.93
N LYS A 588 30.82 -29.72 41.89
CA LYS A 588 30.69 -30.52 43.12
C LYS A 588 29.93 -31.82 42.85
N ASP A 589 28.89 -31.79 42.02
CA ASP A 589 28.16 -33.01 41.64
C ASP A 589 29.02 -33.94 40.77
N LYS A 590 29.80 -33.40 39.82
CA LYS A 590 30.75 -34.22 39.02
C LYS A 590 31.95 -34.75 39.80
N ARG A 591 32.23 -34.24 41.00
CA ARG A 591 33.23 -34.82 41.91
C ARG A 591 32.64 -35.91 42.80
N ALA A 592 31.32 -35.97 42.96
CA ALA A 592 30.63 -37.01 43.72
C ALA A 592 30.38 -38.29 42.91
N THR A 593 30.35 -38.22 41.57
CA THR A 593 29.98 -39.36 40.69
C THR A 593 31.12 -40.01 39.89
N GLY A 594 32.38 -39.71 40.20
CA GLY A 594 33.50 -40.61 39.84
C GLY A 594 33.72 -40.96 38.36
N GLU A 595 33.21 -40.20 37.39
CA GLU A 595 33.42 -40.49 35.96
C GLU A 595 34.52 -39.61 35.35
N ARG A 596 35.74 -40.18 35.27
CA ARG A 596 36.82 -39.71 34.40
C ARG A 596 36.90 -40.62 33.18
N GLN A 597 36.28 -40.27 32.04
CA GLN A 597 36.70 -40.79 30.74
C GLN A 597 36.59 -39.77 29.59
N SER A 598 37.75 -39.65 28.91
CA SER A 598 38.12 -39.15 27.57
C SER A 598 37.21 -38.22 26.75
N LYS A 599 37.82 -37.11 26.33
CA LYS A 599 37.28 -36.04 25.47
C LYS A 599 37.33 -36.32 23.95
N GLU A 600 37.72 -37.51 23.50
CA GLU A 600 37.93 -37.77 22.06
C GLU A 600 36.71 -38.36 21.32
N HIS A 601 35.70 -38.89 22.01
CA HIS A 601 34.52 -39.49 21.35
C HIS A 601 33.34 -38.55 21.08
N LYS A 602 33.44 -37.25 21.43
CA LYS A 602 32.32 -36.30 21.30
C LYS A 602 32.38 -35.37 20.07
N LEU A 603 33.41 -35.48 19.24
CA LEU A 603 33.55 -34.67 18.02
C LEU A 603 32.94 -35.33 16.76
N LEU A 604 32.42 -36.55 16.86
CA LEU A 604 31.81 -37.27 15.72
C LEU A 604 30.27 -37.29 15.74
N ALA A 605 29.61 -36.68 16.73
CA ALA A 605 28.16 -36.75 16.91
C ALA A 605 27.38 -35.48 16.48
N THR A 606 27.99 -34.60 15.68
CA THR A 606 27.36 -33.35 15.19
C THR A 606 27.40 -33.18 13.68
N ASN A 607 27.63 -34.25 12.91
CA ASN A 607 27.48 -34.22 11.45
C ASN A 607 26.21 -34.98 11.03
N PRO A 608 25.17 -34.31 10.51
CA PRO A 608 23.92 -34.94 10.07
C PRO A 608 24.02 -35.74 8.75
N PHE A 609 25.20 -35.86 8.13
CA PHE A 609 25.42 -36.65 6.90
C PHE A 609 26.26 -37.92 7.09
N ALA A 610 26.61 -38.29 8.32
CA ALA A 610 27.46 -39.47 8.58
C ALA A 610 26.75 -40.83 8.35
N ALA A 611 25.46 -40.85 7.98
CA ALA A 611 24.68 -42.07 7.79
C ALA A 611 24.55 -42.54 6.32
N LEU A 612 25.34 -41.97 5.38
CA LEU A 612 25.31 -42.34 3.96
C LEU A 612 26.64 -42.89 3.41
N GLU A 613 27.61 -43.19 4.27
CA GLU A 613 28.86 -43.86 3.88
C GLU A 613 29.19 -45.01 4.83
N ALA A 614 28.45 -46.12 4.68
CA ALA A 614 28.93 -47.48 4.96
C ALA A 614 27.85 -48.46 4.49
N ASP A 615 28.18 -49.22 3.44
CA ASP A 615 27.48 -50.33 2.75
C ASP A 615 26.20 -50.93 3.37
#